data_AF-A0AAV2B3W0-F1
#
_entry.id   AF-A0AAV2B3W0-F1
#
_cell.length_a   1.000
_cell.length_b   1.000
_cell.length_c   1.000
_cell.angle_alpha   90.00
_cell.angle_beta   90.00
_cell.angle_gamma   90.00
#
_symmetry.space_group_name_H-M   'P 1'
#
loop_
_entity.id
_entity.type
_entity.pdbx_description
1 polymer ?
#
loop_
_entity_poly.entity_id
_entity_poly.type
_entity_poly.pdbx_seq_one_letter_code
_entity_poly.pdbx_strand_id
1 'polypeptide(L)'
;MTKQMHWEHGDSETIPKIFPVLGDEYFRPVEKEKMFVGKINIKKETSRLIKELSFHWPIGNHLKRVRWTQQKDIFEILLRPVVEDECRNNCSISSILEGTDVNRTGLMDSVSLLDVSKFPVLTHQQYKDAKEYWPVQFREDKNIERMLEDSFFCVDEKKKIATFMKMSLGAAQYGDDKVGCVVVDPMTSEIIAIAHDRRTSHPIQHAVMVAVELVSSSQGGGAWNIDSEHVYHKPFSKEEMENIIAEMKKSNPDKDAKKFLPYLCTGYDIYISREPCVMCAMALVHSRIRRVFYAHPSPHGALGTQCRLHLQDGLNHHYEVFRVELNAAAENCKQSGCDS
;
A
#
# COMPACT_ATOMS: atom_id res chain seq x y z
N MET A 1 -20.60 9.78 -38.78
CA MET A 1 -21.46 10.61 -37.91
C MET A 1 -21.38 10.08 -36.50
N THR A 2 -20.47 10.65 -35.72
CA THR A 2 -20.09 10.21 -34.36
C THR A 2 -21.13 10.72 -33.38
N LYS A 3 -21.99 9.86 -32.84
CA LYS A 3 -22.90 10.26 -31.75
C LYS A 3 -22.09 10.39 -30.47
N GLN A 4 -21.90 11.63 -30.00
CA GLN A 4 -21.44 11.92 -28.65
C GLN A 4 -22.38 11.23 -27.65
N MET A 5 -21.82 10.35 -26.82
CA MET A 5 -22.53 9.75 -25.69
C MET A 5 -22.73 10.83 -24.64
N HIS A 6 -23.94 11.35 -24.53
CA HIS A 6 -24.35 12.24 -23.42
C HIS A 6 -24.66 11.38 -22.19
N TRP A 7 -23.88 11.56 -21.13
CA TRP A 7 -24.20 11.04 -19.80
C TRP A 7 -24.96 12.13 -19.03
N GLU A 8 -26.23 11.89 -18.69
CA GLU A 8 -27.03 12.80 -17.86
C GLU A 8 -26.37 12.98 -16.48
N HIS A 9 -26.04 14.23 -16.15
CA HIS A 9 -25.44 14.60 -14.87
C HIS A 9 -26.54 14.70 -13.81
N GLY A 10 -26.79 13.60 -13.10
CA GLY A 10 -27.61 13.63 -11.88
C GLY A 10 -26.87 14.38 -10.77
N ASP A 11 -27.29 15.63 -10.54
CA ASP A 11 -26.81 16.51 -9.48
C ASP A 11 -27.26 16.03 -8.10
N SER A 12 -26.32 15.38 -7.41
CA SER A 12 -26.25 15.20 -5.96
C SER A 12 -24.79 14.84 -5.66
N GLU A 13 -23.92 15.86 -5.65
CA GLU A 13 -22.47 15.74 -5.49
C GLU A 13 -22.09 15.30 -4.07
N THR A 14 -22.30 14.03 -3.78
CA THR A 14 -21.79 13.42 -2.57
C THR A 14 -20.31 13.07 -2.75
N ILE A 15 -19.45 13.62 -1.89
CA ILE A 15 -18.01 13.33 -1.87
C ILE A 15 -17.84 11.85 -1.45
N PRO A 16 -17.18 10.99 -2.26
CA PRO A 16 -17.03 9.58 -1.91
C PRO A 16 -16.11 9.41 -0.69
N LYS A 17 -16.30 8.32 0.04
CA LYS A 17 -15.31 7.85 1.02
C LYS A 17 -14.29 6.97 0.30
N ILE A 18 -13.02 7.18 0.59
CA ILE A 18 -11.92 6.46 -0.04
C ILE A 18 -11.07 5.84 1.07
N PHE A 19 -10.97 4.52 1.07
CA PHE A 19 -10.24 3.77 2.08
C PHE A 19 -8.95 3.22 1.47
N PRO A 20 -7.77 3.59 1.98
CA PRO A 20 -6.52 3.00 1.53
C PRO A 20 -6.47 1.52 1.94
N VAL A 21 -5.94 0.66 1.08
CA VAL A 21 -5.71 -0.75 1.42
C VAL A 21 -4.24 -0.93 1.79
N LEU A 22 -3.97 -0.81 3.09
CA LEU A 22 -2.65 -0.91 3.70
C LEU A 22 -2.44 -2.27 4.37
N GLY A 23 -1.20 -2.55 4.76
CA GLY A 23 -0.85 -3.72 5.56
C GLY A 23 -1.47 -3.67 6.97
N ASP A 24 -1.67 -4.83 7.58
CA ASP A 24 -2.28 -4.93 8.91
C ASP A 24 -1.39 -4.30 10.00
N GLU A 25 -0.08 -4.24 9.74
CA GLU A 25 0.93 -3.62 10.58
C GLU A 25 0.71 -2.12 10.82
N TYR A 26 -0.04 -1.43 9.95
CA TYR A 26 -0.40 -0.01 10.13
C TYR A 26 -1.57 0.19 11.09
N PHE A 27 -2.43 -0.84 11.26
CA PHE A 27 -3.64 -0.78 12.07
C PHE A 27 -3.50 -1.52 13.40
N ARG A 28 -2.49 -2.39 13.54
CA ARG A 28 -2.28 -3.14 14.78
C ARG A 28 -1.98 -2.21 15.96
N PRO A 29 -2.43 -2.57 17.18
CA PRO A 29 -1.96 -1.92 18.39
C PRO A 29 -0.46 -2.18 18.62
N VAL A 30 0.17 -1.35 19.44
CA VAL A 30 1.57 -1.56 19.84
C VAL A 30 1.69 -2.83 20.67
N GLU A 31 2.21 -3.88 20.04
CA GLU A 31 2.54 -5.14 20.69
C GLU A 31 3.77 -4.99 21.59
N LYS A 32 3.70 -5.60 22.77
CA LYS A 32 4.69 -5.43 23.83
C LYS A 32 5.54 -6.68 24.01
N GLU A 33 6.80 -6.48 24.34
CA GLU A 33 7.73 -7.51 24.76
C GLU A 33 8.42 -7.08 26.06
N LYS A 34 8.64 -8.04 26.97
CA LYS A 34 9.32 -7.76 28.24
C LYS A 34 10.82 -7.77 28.05
N MET A 35 11.48 -6.73 28.56
CA MET A 35 12.94 -6.58 28.54
C MET A 35 13.49 -6.37 29.95
N PHE A 36 14.67 -6.94 30.20
CA PHE A 36 15.49 -6.55 31.35
C PHE A 36 16.19 -5.22 31.06
N VAL A 37 16.11 -4.30 32.02
CA VAL A 37 16.66 -2.95 31.92
C VAL A 37 17.62 -2.70 33.06
N GLY A 38 18.89 -2.46 32.71
CA GLY A 38 19.94 -2.11 33.65
C GLY A 38 20.06 -0.59 33.81
N LYS A 39 20.75 -0.17 34.87
CA LYS A 39 21.12 1.24 35.08
C LYS A 39 22.61 1.44 34.90
N ILE A 40 22.99 2.48 34.16
CA ILE A 40 24.37 2.90 33.95
C ILE A 40 24.66 4.10 34.85
N ASN A 41 25.71 4.01 35.67
CA ASN A 41 26.18 5.10 36.52
C ASN A 41 27.49 5.74 36.04
N ILE A 42 28.19 5.12 35.06
CA ILE A 42 29.42 5.65 34.46
C ILE A 42 29.20 5.92 32.97
N LYS A 43 28.93 7.18 32.63
CA LYS A 43 28.64 7.63 31.25
C LYS A 43 29.70 7.24 30.20
N LYS A 44 30.97 7.12 30.59
CA LYS A 44 32.06 6.73 29.67
C LYS A 44 31.92 5.31 29.15
N GLU A 45 31.25 4.44 29.90
CA GLU A 45 31.07 3.02 29.56
C GLU A 45 29.90 2.79 28.61
N THR A 46 29.00 3.76 28.42
CA THR A 46 27.76 3.60 27.65
C THR A 46 28.00 3.08 26.23
N SER A 47 28.97 3.64 25.51
CA SER A 47 29.24 3.23 24.12
C SER A 47 29.79 1.80 24.03
N ARG A 48 30.59 1.38 25.02
CA ARG A 48 31.11 0.02 25.10
C ARG A 48 29.97 -0.96 25.40
N LEU A 49 29.18 -0.67 26.44
CA LEU A 49 28.04 -1.49 26.83
C LEU A 49 27.04 -1.68 25.69
N ILE A 50 26.72 -0.63 24.93
CA ILE A 50 25.85 -0.75 23.75
C ILE A 50 26.43 -1.75 22.75
N LYS A 51 27.72 -1.67 22.42
CA LYS A 51 28.37 -2.57 21.44
C LYS A 51 28.38 -4.02 21.93
N GLU A 52 28.83 -4.26 23.16
CA GLU A 52 28.90 -5.60 23.75
C GLU A 52 27.50 -6.24 23.85
N LEU A 53 26.51 -5.50 24.36
CA LEU A 53 25.14 -6.01 24.47
C LEU A 53 24.48 -6.22 23.09
N SER A 54 24.80 -5.40 22.09
CA SER A 54 24.24 -5.59 20.73
C SER A 54 24.86 -6.79 20.02
N PHE A 55 26.09 -7.17 20.37
CA PHE A 55 26.73 -8.38 19.87
C PHE A 55 26.04 -9.64 20.39
N HIS A 56 25.74 -9.70 21.70
CA HIS A 56 25.06 -10.86 22.31
C HIS A 56 23.55 -10.89 22.08
N TRP A 57 22.91 -9.73 22.21
CA TRP A 57 21.47 -9.59 22.10
C TRP A 57 21.13 -8.42 21.18
N PRO A 58 21.15 -8.62 19.86
CA PRO A 58 20.71 -7.59 18.93
C PRO A 58 19.24 -7.23 19.21
N ILE A 59 18.94 -5.94 19.24
CA ILE A 59 17.54 -5.44 19.26
C ILE A 59 17.22 -4.85 17.91
N GLY A 60 15.93 -4.81 17.57
CA GLY A 60 15.48 -4.16 16.33
C GLY A 60 15.89 -2.69 16.29
N ASN A 61 16.15 -2.19 15.07
CA ASN A 61 16.56 -0.81 14.82
C ASN A 61 15.50 0.23 15.23
N HIS A 62 14.29 -0.20 15.57
CA HIS A 62 13.19 0.63 16.04
C HIS A 62 13.29 1.03 17.51
N LEU A 63 14.10 0.37 18.34
CA LEU A 63 14.27 0.73 19.75
C LEU A 63 15.56 1.53 19.97
N LYS A 64 15.51 2.57 20.79
CA LYS A 64 16.74 3.19 21.32
C LYS A 64 17.26 2.35 22.47
N ARG A 65 18.48 1.82 22.39
CA ARG A 65 19.02 0.94 23.46
C ARG A 65 19.15 1.65 24.81
N VAL A 66 19.37 2.96 24.83
CA VAL A 66 19.59 3.75 26.05
C VAL A 66 18.63 4.92 26.13
N ARG A 67 18.17 5.23 27.36
CA ARG A 67 17.41 6.44 27.67
C ARG A 67 17.97 7.17 28.88
N TRP A 68 17.72 8.48 28.92
CA TRP A 68 18.03 9.32 30.08
C TRP A 68 16.99 9.08 31.18
N THR A 69 17.43 9.16 32.44
CA THR A 69 16.53 9.15 33.60
C THR A 69 16.40 10.54 34.20
N GLN A 70 15.49 10.71 35.15
CA GLN A 70 15.37 11.94 35.94
C GLN A 70 16.58 12.15 36.88
N GLN A 71 17.31 11.08 37.21
CA GLN A 71 18.48 11.16 38.06
C GLN A 71 19.69 11.60 37.23
N LYS A 72 20.42 12.58 37.76
CA LYS A 72 21.61 13.13 37.09
C LYS A 72 22.66 12.04 36.93
N ASP A 73 23.23 11.96 35.71
CA ASP A 73 24.28 11.02 35.32
C ASP A 73 23.91 9.52 35.40
N ILE A 74 22.61 9.20 35.55
CA ILE A 74 22.10 7.82 35.49
C ILE A 74 21.29 7.61 34.22
N PHE A 75 21.60 6.53 33.51
CA PHE A 75 20.94 6.12 32.29
C PHE A 75 20.32 4.75 32.46
N GLU A 76 19.26 4.46 31.70
CA GLU A 76 18.72 3.11 31.60
C GLU A 76 19.09 2.50 30.26
N ILE A 77 19.47 1.22 30.27
CA ILE A 77 19.90 0.47 29.09
C ILE A 77 19.12 -0.83 28.99
N LEU A 78 18.60 -1.13 27.80
CA LEU A 78 18.04 -2.45 27.50
C LEU A 78 19.17 -3.47 27.50
N LEU A 79 19.01 -4.55 28.26
CA LEU A 79 19.97 -5.64 28.34
C LEU A 79 19.62 -6.72 27.32
N ARG A 80 18.52 -7.44 27.57
CA ARG A 80 18.02 -8.55 26.75
C ARG A 80 16.52 -8.80 26.96
N PRO A 81 15.84 -9.49 26.03
CA PRO A 81 14.47 -9.96 26.24
C PRO A 81 14.39 -10.99 27.37
N VAL A 82 13.22 -11.06 27.99
CA VAL A 82 12.88 -12.06 29.01
C VAL A 82 12.44 -13.33 28.29
N VAL A 83 12.98 -14.48 28.68
CA VAL A 83 12.57 -15.78 28.14
C VAL A 83 11.32 -16.27 28.89
N GLU A 84 10.44 -17.02 28.21
CA GLU A 84 9.30 -17.68 28.86
C GLU A 84 9.82 -18.59 30.01
N ASP A 85 9.09 -18.60 31.14
CA ASP A 85 9.44 -19.30 32.41
C ASP A 85 10.62 -18.77 33.23
N GLU A 86 11.21 -17.63 32.87
CA GLU A 86 12.28 -17.04 33.68
C GLU A 86 11.74 -16.42 35.00
N CYS A 87 12.29 -16.86 36.14
CA CYS A 87 11.91 -16.39 37.49
C CYS A 87 12.00 -14.87 37.59
N ARG A 88 10.86 -14.19 37.69
CA ARG A 88 10.76 -12.71 37.66
C ARG A 88 11.16 -12.02 38.96
N ASN A 89 11.43 -12.79 40.02
CA ASN A 89 11.73 -12.27 41.36
C ASN A 89 13.25 -12.33 41.60
N ASN A 90 13.86 -11.18 41.88
CA ASN A 90 15.26 -11.00 42.28
C ASN A 90 16.34 -11.44 41.25
N CYS A 91 16.18 -11.08 39.98
CA CYS A 91 17.29 -11.22 39.02
C CYS A 91 18.38 -10.18 39.30
N SER A 92 19.59 -10.66 39.62
CA SER A 92 20.78 -9.82 39.68
C SER A 92 21.32 -9.57 38.27
N ILE A 93 22.08 -8.50 38.08
CA ILE A 93 22.72 -8.26 36.77
C ILE A 93 23.68 -9.38 36.38
N SER A 94 24.29 -10.03 37.36
CA SER A 94 25.21 -11.16 37.17
C SER A 94 24.51 -12.39 36.62
N SER A 95 23.29 -12.68 37.10
CA SER A 95 22.49 -13.81 36.58
C SER A 95 21.90 -13.49 35.20
N ILE A 96 21.58 -12.23 34.92
CA ILE A 96 21.02 -11.83 33.62
C ILE A 96 22.05 -11.90 32.50
N LEU A 97 23.31 -11.57 32.81
CA LEU A 97 24.44 -11.55 31.88
C LEU A 97 25.29 -12.83 31.99
N GLU A 98 24.82 -13.85 32.69
CA GLU A 98 25.53 -15.11 32.85
C GLU A 98 25.82 -15.75 31.48
N GLY A 99 27.03 -16.30 31.32
CA GLY A 99 27.47 -16.91 30.07
C GLY A 99 27.93 -15.91 28.98
N THR A 100 28.00 -14.60 29.28
CA THR A 100 28.53 -13.59 28.36
C THR A 100 29.84 -12.98 28.83
N ASP A 101 30.60 -12.43 27.89
CA ASP A 101 31.84 -11.68 28.14
C ASP A 101 31.59 -10.17 28.35
N VAL A 102 30.32 -9.75 28.54
CA VAL A 102 29.95 -8.36 28.76
C VAL A 102 30.58 -7.85 30.07
N ASN A 103 31.42 -6.83 29.97
CA ASN A 103 32.05 -6.25 31.15
C ASN A 103 31.06 -5.31 31.87
N ARG A 104 30.75 -5.69 33.11
CA ARG A 104 29.74 -5.06 33.98
C ARG A 104 30.13 -3.69 34.54
N THR A 105 31.35 -3.21 34.28
CA THR A 105 31.81 -1.91 34.76
C THR A 105 30.89 -0.81 34.25
N GLY A 106 30.41 0.02 35.18
CA GLY A 106 29.46 1.09 34.89
C GLY A 106 27.99 0.68 34.91
N LEU A 107 27.67 -0.60 35.14
CA LEU A 107 26.31 -1.07 35.41
C LEU A 107 26.05 -1.20 36.91
N MET A 108 24.86 -0.83 37.35
CA MET A 108 24.38 -1.06 38.71
C MET A 108 23.76 -2.46 38.82
N ASP A 109 23.84 -3.08 40.00
CA ASP A 109 23.28 -4.43 40.22
C ASP A 109 21.74 -4.48 40.15
N SER A 110 21.07 -3.32 40.31
CA SER A 110 19.62 -3.22 40.20
C SER A 110 19.15 -3.35 38.77
N VAL A 111 18.22 -4.28 38.53
CA VAL A 111 17.57 -4.46 37.23
C VAL A 111 16.06 -4.27 37.36
N SER A 112 15.46 -3.62 36.37
CA SER A 112 14.02 -3.49 36.21
C SER A 112 13.51 -4.32 35.04
N LEU A 113 12.24 -4.71 35.12
CA LEU A 113 11.50 -5.36 34.05
C LEU A 113 10.54 -4.34 33.45
N LEU A 114 10.69 -4.04 32.16
CA LEU A 114 9.84 -3.07 31.45
C LEU A 114 9.29 -3.68 30.16
N ASP A 115 8.08 -3.26 29.80
CA ASP A 115 7.52 -3.52 28.49
C ASP A 115 8.15 -2.57 27.46
N VAL A 116 8.45 -3.07 26.27
CA VAL A 116 8.92 -2.28 25.12
C VAL A 116 8.15 -2.67 23.86
N SER A 117 8.20 -1.84 22.82
CA SER A 117 7.58 -2.18 21.54
C SER A 117 8.30 -3.36 20.88
N LYS A 118 7.57 -4.46 20.66
CA LYS A 118 8.09 -5.65 19.99
C LYS A 118 8.48 -5.37 18.54
N PHE A 119 7.66 -4.59 17.85
CA PHE A 119 7.84 -4.28 16.44
C PHE A 119 8.07 -2.78 16.18
N PRO A 120 8.59 -2.42 14.99
CA PRO A 120 8.68 -1.03 14.56
C PRO A 120 7.31 -0.35 14.52
N VAL A 121 7.31 0.92 14.93
CA VAL A 121 6.14 1.81 14.80
C VAL A 121 6.10 2.40 13.40
N LEU A 122 4.92 2.40 12.78
CA LEU A 122 4.70 2.83 11.41
C LEU A 122 3.80 4.07 11.31
N THR A 123 3.08 4.41 12.38
CA THR A 123 2.18 5.57 12.42
C THR A 123 2.46 6.48 13.62
N HIS A 124 2.03 7.74 13.55
CA HIS A 124 2.11 8.70 14.66
C HIS A 124 1.37 8.20 15.89
N GLN A 125 0.23 7.54 15.71
CA GLN A 125 -0.52 6.98 16.83
C GLN A 125 0.28 5.87 17.51
N GLN A 126 0.81 4.91 16.74
CA GLN A 126 1.69 3.87 17.28
C GLN A 126 2.94 4.45 17.95
N TYR A 127 3.52 5.52 17.39
CA TYR A 127 4.66 6.19 17.98
C TYR A 127 4.33 6.82 19.34
N LYS A 128 3.20 7.53 19.45
CA LYS A 128 2.72 8.10 20.72
C LYS A 128 2.57 7.01 21.77
N ASP A 129 1.87 5.93 21.41
CA ASP A 129 1.59 4.80 22.30
C ASP A 129 2.90 4.09 22.72
N ALA A 130 3.81 3.80 21.79
CA ALA A 130 5.06 3.11 22.07
C ALA A 130 6.02 3.93 22.96
N LYS A 131 6.03 5.25 22.76
CA LYS A 131 6.90 6.18 23.49
C LYS A 131 6.59 6.23 24.99
N GLU A 132 5.36 5.90 25.40
CA GLU A 132 4.98 5.80 26.82
C GLU A 132 5.75 4.68 27.54
N TYR A 133 6.08 3.60 26.83
CA TYR A 133 6.79 2.45 27.39
C TYR A 133 8.31 2.62 27.30
N TRP A 134 8.81 2.92 26.09
CA TRP A 134 10.23 3.05 25.84
C TRP A 134 10.53 3.94 24.62
N PRO A 135 11.66 4.70 24.60
CA PRO A 135 11.99 5.51 23.44
C PRO A 135 12.24 4.68 22.18
N VAL A 136 11.46 4.97 21.14
CA VAL A 136 11.55 4.32 19.83
C VAL A 136 12.11 5.28 18.76
N GLN A 137 12.60 4.72 17.67
CA GLN A 137 12.85 5.44 16.42
C GLN A 137 11.58 5.40 15.58
N PHE A 138 11.17 6.56 15.08
CA PHE A 138 10.06 6.68 14.16
C PHE A 138 10.48 7.58 13.01
N ARG A 139 10.25 7.10 11.79
CA ARG A 139 10.39 7.86 10.56
C ARG A 139 9.01 7.92 9.92
N GLU A 140 8.43 9.10 9.92
CA GLU A 140 7.11 9.34 9.39
C GLU A 140 7.08 9.11 7.88
N ASP A 141 6.13 8.29 7.42
CA ASP A 141 5.71 8.25 6.03
C ASP A 141 4.51 9.18 5.85
N LYS A 142 4.76 10.36 5.28
CA LYS A 142 3.73 11.39 5.09
C LYS A 142 2.58 10.93 4.21
N ASN A 143 2.81 10.01 3.27
CA ASN A 143 1.74 9.52 2.41
C ASN A 143 0.81 8.62 3.20
N ILE A 144 1.35 7.69 4.00
CA ILE A 144 0.57 6.83 4.88
C ILE A 144 -0.24 7.65 5.88
N GLU A 145 0.38 8.63 6.54
CA GLU A 145 -0.34 9.49 7.50
C GLU A 145 -1.50 10.23 6.83
N ARG A 146 -1.25 10.84 5.66
CA ARG A 146 -2.31 11.49 4.89
C ARG A 146 -3.41 10.53 4.45
N MET A 147 -3.08 9.28 4.15
CA MET A 147 -4.05 8.24 3.81
C MET A 147 -4.91 7.85 5.03
N LEU A 148 -4.31 7.70 6.21
CA LEU A 148 -5.02 7.39 7.44
C LEU A 148 -5.90 8.55 7.94
N GLU A 149 -5.50 9.80 7.69
CA GLU A 149 -6.23 11.02 8.03
C GLU A 149 -7.28 11.44 6.98
N ASP A 150 -7.49 10.65 5.92
CA ASP A 150 -8.39 10.98 4.79
C ASP A 150 -8.06 12.31 4.08
N SER A 151 -6.78 12.74 4.15
CA SER A 151 -6.24 13.97 3.56
C SER A 151 -5.32 13.72 2.35
N PHE A 152 -5.24 12.46 1.91
CA PHE A 152 -4.42 12.06 0.77
C PHE A 152 -4.94 12.64 -0.56
N PHE A 153 -6.26 12.68 -0.73
CA PHE A 153 -6.93 13.27 -1.88
C PHE A 153 -7.65 14.55 -1.49
N CYS A 154 -7.51 15.61 -2.29
CA CYS A 154 -8.31 16.81 -2.13
C CYS A 154 -9.77 16.57 -2.59
N VAL A 155 -10.66 17.51 -2.29
CA VAL A 155 -12.10 17.38 -2.64
C VAL A 155 -12.31 17.19 -4.14
N ASP A 156 -11.58 17.93 -4.98
CA ASP A 156 -11.70 17.84 -6.44
C ASP A 156 -11.21 16.50 -6.98
N GLU A 157 -10.13 15.96 -6.40
CA GLU A 157 -9.65 14.60 -6.72
C GLU A 157 -10.68 13.55 -6.32
N LYS A 158 -11.29 13.67 -5.13
CA LYS A 158 -12.36 12.76 -4.68
C LYS A 158 -13.55 12.80 -5.64
N LYS A 159 -13.94 13.98 -6.14
CA LYS A 159 -14.99 14.11 -7.17
C LYS A 159 -14.62 13.42 -8.48
N LYS A 160 -13.40 13.60 -8.99
CA LYS A 160 -12.91 12.90 -10.19
C LYS A 160 -12.91 11.39 -10.00
N ILE A 161 -12.44 10.91 -8.86
CA ILE A 161 -12.44 9.48 -8.48
C ILE A 161 -13.88 8.94 -8.49
N ALA A 162 -14.85 9.68 -7.94
CA ALA A 162 -16.26 9.28 -8.00
C ALA A 162 -16.76 9.17 -9.44
N THR A 163 -16.43 10.13 -10.31
CA THR A 163 -16.81 10.11 -11.73
C THR A 163 -16.28 8.86 -12.43
N PHE A 164 -14.98 8.58 -12.34
CA PHE A 164 -14.40 7.40 -12.98
C PHE A 164 -14.89 6.08 -12.37
N MET A 165 -15.14 6.06 -11.06
CA MET A 165 -15.74 4.90 -10.41
C MET A 165 -17.17 4.65 -10.92
N LYS A 166 -18.01 5.68 -11.05
CA LYS A 166 -19.35 5.58 -11.67
C LYS A 166 -19.27 5.08 -13.11
N MET A 167 -18.28 5.53 -13.89
CA MET A 167 -18.06 5.03 -15.25
C MET A 167 -17.70 3.54 -15.26
N SER A 168 -16.88 3.07 -14.33
CA SER A 168 -16.55 1.64 -14.19
C SER A 168 -17.79 0.79 -13.84
N LEU A 169 -18.67 1.31 -12.99
CA LEU A 169 -19.95 0.69 -12.64
C LEU A 169 -20.93 0.70 -13.82
N GLY A 170 -20.93 1.75 -14.64
CA GLY A 170 -21.69 1.82 -15.88
C GLY A 170 -21.23 0.79 -16.91
N ALA A 171 -19.91 0.69 -17.14
CA ALA A 171 -19.31 -0.33 -18.00
C ALA A 171 -19.64 -1.75 -17.52
N ALA A 172 -19.69 -1.95 -16.20
CA ALA A 172 -20.03 -3.23 -15.61
C ALA A 172 -21.42 -3.74 -16.04
N GLN A 173 -22.38 -2.87 -16.35
CA GLN A 173 -23.73 -3.28 -16.75
C GLN A 173 -23.74 -4.13 -18.02
N TYR A 174 -22.73 -3.99 -18.87
CA TYR A 174 -22.55 -4.71 -20.14
C TYR A 174 -21.66 -5.95 -20.01
N GLY A 175 -20.98 -6.15 -18.89
CA GLY A 175 -20.12 -7.30 -18.66
C GLY A 175 -20.89 -8.56 -18.27
N ASP A 176 -20.37 -9.72 -18.65
CA ASP A 176 -20.99 -11.03 -18.39
C ASP A 176 -21.26 -11.26 -16.90
N ASP A 177 -20.23 -11.07 -16.08
CA ASP A 177 -20.33 -11.16 -14.62
C ASP A 177 -20.48 -9.76 -14.00
N LYS A 178 -21.04 -8.77 -14.70
CA LYS A 178 -21.19 -7.41 -14.15
C LYS A 178 -19.90 -6.81 -13.57
N VAL A 179 -18.77 -6.99 -14.24
CA VAL A 179 -17.49 -6.31 -13.91
C VAL A 179 -17.13 -5.35 -15.03
N GLY A 180 -16.79 -4.12 -14.66
CA GLY A 180 -16.33 -3.07 -15.55
C GLY A 180 -15.12 -2.37 -14.98
N CYS A 181 -14.31 -1.78 -15.86
CA CYS A 181 -13.18 -0.95 -15.44
C CYS A 181 -12.86 0.16 -16.43
N VAL A 182 -12.18 1.18 -15.93
CA VAL A 182 -11.74 2.36 -16.68
C VAL A 182 -10.28 2.62 -16.34
N VAL A 183 -9.43 2.76 -17.35
CA VAL A 183 -8.03 3.19 -17.22
C VAL A 183 -7.95 4.66 -17.59
N VAL A 184 -7.28 5.45 -16.75
CA VAL A 184 -7.22 6.91 -16.85
C VAL A 184 -5.78 7.38 -16.75
N ASP A 185 -5.41 8.35 -17.58
CA ASP A 185 -4.21 9.15 -17.36
C ASP A 185 -4.51 10.18 -16.26
N PRO A 186 -3.89 10.06 -15.09
CA PRO A 186 -4.19 10.92 -13.96
C PRO A 186 -3.68 12.35 -14.12
N MET A 187 -2.72 12.60 -15.00
CA MET A 187 -2.18 13.94 -15.25
C MET A 187 -3.13 14.76 -16.12
N THR A 188 -3.70 14.13 -17.15
CA THR A 188 -4.61 14.78 -18.10
C THR A 188 -6.08 14.56 -17.76
N SER A 189 -6.39 13.63 -16.85
CA SER A 189 -7.75 13.12 -16.60
C SER A 189 -8.40 12.49 -17.85
N GLU A 190 -7.61 12.09 -18.84
CA GLU A 190 -8.10 11.43 -20.05
C GLU A 190 -8.38 9.95 -19.82
N ILE A 191 -9.43 9.45 -20.44
CA ILE A 191 -9.76 8.02 -20.44
C ILE A 191 -8.90 7.32 -21.49
N ILE A 192 -8.12 6.35 -21.07
CA ILE A 192 -7.25 5.55 -21.94
C ILE A 192 -7.98 4.30 -22.42
N ALA A 193 -8.73 3.64 -21.55
CA ALA A 193 -9.52 2.46 -21.91
C ALA A 193 -10.76 2.31 -21.03
N ILE A 194 -11.84 1.78 -21.61
CA ILE A 194 -13.04 1.31 -20.91
C ILE A 194 -13.25 -0.15 -21.32
N ALA A 195 -13.37 -1.03 -20.33
CA ALA A 195 -13.55 -2.45 -20.56
C ALA A 195 -14.58 -3.06 -19.61
N HIS A 196 -15.15 -4.19 -20.01
CA HIS A 196 -16.02 -5.01 -19.18
C HIS A 196 -15.65 -6.49 -19.29
N ASP A 197 -16.22 -7.29 -18.40
CA ASP A 197 -16.03 -8.74 -18.39
C ASP A 197 -16.58 -9.38 -19.66
N ARG A 198 -15.80 -10.30 -20.25
CA ARG A 198 -16.13 -11.06 -21.47
C ARG A 198 -15.87 -12.56 -21.28
N ARG A 199 -16.06 -13.10 -20.08
CA ARG A 199 -15.81 -14.52 -19.78
C ARG A 199 -16.64 -15.51 -20.59
N THR A 200 -17.80 -15.10 -21.11
CA THR A 200 -18.58 -15.89 -22.07
C THR A 200 -17.81 -16.08 -23.38
N SER A 201 -17.00 -15.10 -23.79
CA SER A 201 -16.14 -15.17 -24.96
C SER A 201 -14.87 -15.96 -24.67
N HIS A 202 -14.20 -15.70 -23.54
CA HIS A 202 -13.03 -16.46 -23.12
C HIS A 202 -12.84 -16.40 -21.59
N PRO A 203 -12.57 -17.52 -20.89
CA PRO A 203 -12.46 -17.56 -19.43
C PRO A 203 -11.47 -16.59 -18.76
N ILE A 204 -10.45 -16.07 -19.49
CA ILE A 204 -9.44 -15.15 -18.94
C ILE A 204 -9.73 -13.68 -19.27
N GLN A 205 -10.76 -13.41 -20.09
CA GLN A 205 -11.14 -12.05 -20.49
C GLN A 205 -11.98 -11.38 -19.39
N HIS A 206 -11.38 -11.27 -18.21
CA HIS A 206 -11.88 -10.41 -17.14
C HIS A 206 -11.72 -8.94 -17.56
N ALA A 207 -12.56 -8.05 -17.01
CA ALA A 207 -12.53 -6.62 -17.35
C ALA A 207 -11.12 -6.00 -17.32
N VAL A 208 -10.33 -6.32 -16.28
CA VAL A 208 -8.95 -5.82 -16.14
C VAL A 208 -8.02 -6.34 -17.23
N MET A 209 -8.13 -7.62 -17.60
CA MET A 209 -7.31 -8.20 -18.67
C MET A 209 -7.66 -7.56 -20.01
N VAL A 210 -8.95 -7.36 -20.27
CA VAL A 210 -9.43 -6.65 -21.46
C VAL A 210 -8.94 -5.21 -21.47
N ALA A 211 -8.92 -4.50 -20.34
CA ALA A 211 -8.37 -3.16 -20.26
C ALA A 211 -6.87 -3.10 -20.58
N VAL A 212 -6.05 -4.01 -20.02
CA VAL A 212 -4.61 -4.09 -20.33
C VAL A 212 -4.39 -4.38 -21.81
N GLU A 213 -5.19 -5.28 -22.38
CA GLU A 213 -5.14 -5.60 -23.81
C GLU A 213 -5.47 -4.39 -24.69
N LEU A 214 -6.50 -3.62 -24.34
CA LEU A 214 -6.88 -2.40 -25.05
C LEU A 214 -5.81 -1.31 -25.00
N VAL A 215 -5.18 -1.14 -23.83
CA VAL A 215 -4.02 -0.25 -23.67
C VAL A 215 -2.84 -0.75 -24.50
N SER A 216 -2.61 -2.07 -24.56
CA SER A 216 -1.55 -2.64 -25.40
C SER A 216 -1.82 -2.42 -26.88
N SER A 217 -3.05 -2.68 -27.32
CA SER A 217 -3.51 -2.49 -28.70
C SER A 217 -3.35 -1.03 -29.14
N SER A 218 -3.69 -0.08 -28.27
CA SER A 218 -3.53 1.34 -28.58
C SER A 218 -2.06 1.75 -28.76
N GLN A 219 -1.13 1.06 -28.11
CA GLN A 219 0.32 1.30 -28.21
C GLN A 219 1.00 0.48 -29.33
N GLY A 220 0.21 -0.12 -30.24
CA GLY A 220 0.72 -0.93 -31.35
C GLY A 220 1.08 -2.37 -30.98
N GLY A 221 0.69 -2.83 -29.78
CA GLY A 221 0.74 -4.22 -29.35
C GLY A 221 -0.61 -4.92 -29.50
N GLY A 222 -1.02 -5.64 -28.46
CA GLY A 222 -2.27 -6.39 -28.42
C GLY A 222 -2.17 -7.81 -28.98
N ALA A 223 -2.79 -8.77 -28.30
CA ALA A 223 -2.94 -10.15 -28.72
C ALA A 223 -4.39 -10.54 -29.08
N TRP A 224 -5.39 -9.78 -28.62
CA TRP A 224 -6.81 -10.08 -28.83
C TRP A 224 -7.46 -9.01 -29.70
N ASN A 225 -8.25 -9.47 -30.68
CA ASN A 225 -9.13 -8.57 -31.41
C ASN A 225 -10.41 -8.34 -30.60
N ILE A 226 -10.38 -7.31 -29.75
CA ILE A 226 -11.51 -6.90 -28.90
C ILE A 226 -12.36 -5.90 -29.68
N ASP A 227 -13.17 -6.39 -30.62
CA ASP A 227 -14.24 -5.61 -31.23
C ASP A 227 -15.54 -5.93 -30.48
N SER A 228 -16.06 -4.96 -29.74
CA SER A 228 -17.29 -5.10 -28.95
C SER A 228 -17.90 -3.72 -28.74
N GLU A 229 -19.23 -3.67 -28.78
CA GLU A 229 -19.96 -2.52 -28.27
C GLU A 229 -19.59 -2.30 -26.79
N HIS A 230 -19.58 -1.03 -26.36
CA HIS A 230 -19.29 -0.61 -24.98
C HIS A 230 -17.86 -0.84 -24.48
N VAL A 231 -16.93 -1.16 -25.39
CA VAL A 231 -15.49 -1.15 -25.14
C VAL A 231 -14.87 0.07 -25.82
N TYR A 232 -13.87 0.69 -25.19
CA TYR A 232 -13.17 1.85 -25.74
C TYR A 232 -11.67 1.78 -25.46
N HIS A 233 -10.86 2.25 -26.40
CA HIS A 233 -9.48 2.61 -26.15
C HIS A 233 -9.12 3.89 -26.91
N LYS A 234 -8.30 4.74 -26.30
CA LYS A 234 -7.77 5.92 -26.98
C LYS A 234 -6.89 5.45 -28.15
N PRO A 235 -7.12 5.91 -29.39
CA PRO A 235 -6.17 5.65 -30.46
C PRO A 235 -4.92 6.49 -30.20
N PHE A 236 -3.73 5.88 -30.12
CA PHE A 236 -2.49 6.65 -30.22
C PHE A 236 -2.27 7.01 -31.67
N SER A 237 -2.20 8.31 -31.97
CA SER A 237 -1.83 8.76 -33.30
C SER A 237 -0.36 8.42 -33.57
N LYS A 238 -0.03 8.16 -34.84
CA LYS A 238 1.37 7.98 -35.26
C LYS A 238 2.22 9.20 -34.92
N GLU A 239 1.62 10.38 -35.00
CA GLU A 239 2.25 11.66 -34.67
C GLU A 239 2.62 11.76 -33.18
N GLU A 240 1.73 11.35 -32.26
CA GLU A 240 2.04 11.30 -30.83
C GLU A 240 3.20 10.33 -30.54
N MET A 241 3.22 9.15 -31.17
CA MET A 241 4.32 8.19 -31.02
C MET A 241 5.64 8.74 -31.55
N GLU A 242 5.62 9.38 -32.72
CA GLU A 242 6.80 9.99 -33.33
C GLU A 242 7.33 11.15 -32.49
N ASN A 243 6.45 11.96 -31.90
CA ASN A 243 6.81 13.07 -31.02
C ASN A 243 7.48 12.57 -29.73
N ILE A 244 6.93 11.54 -29.07
CA ILE A 244 7.53 10.92 -27.87
C ILE A 244 8.92 10.37 -28.18
N ILE A 245 9.06 9.64 -29.30
CA ILE A 245 10.36 9.10 -29.74
C ILE A 245 11.35 10.23 -30.03
N ALA A 246 10.90 11.31 -30.68
CA ALA A 246 11.74 12.45 -31.03
C ALA A 246 12.24 13.22 -29.80
N GLU A 247 11.38 13.47 -28.81
CA GLU A 247 11.76 14.11 -27.54
C GLU A 247 12.73 13.24 -26.73
N MET A 248 12.50 11.94 -26.66
CA MET A 248 13.33 11.04 -25.87
C MET A 248 14.71 10.78 -26.52
N LYS A 249 14.79 10.80 -27.86
CA LYS A 249 16.08 10.77 -28.57
C LYS A 249 16.94 12.01 -28.29
N LYS A 250 16.33 13.17 -28.01
CA LYS A 250 17.09 14.37 -27.61
C LYS A 250 17.77 14.18 -26.24
N SER A 251 17.14 13.45 -25.33
CA SER A 251 17.68 13.21 -23.97
C SER A 251 18.58 11.98 -23.88
N ASN A 252 18.39 10.96 -24.75
CA ASN A 252 19.17 9.73 -24.77
C ASN A 252 19.38 9.23 -26.22
N PRO A 253 20.37 9.75 -26.96
CA PRO A 253 20.56 9.45 -28.37
C PRO A 253 21.00 8.00 -28.65
N ASP A 254 21.66 7.34 -27.70
CA ASP A 254 22.25 5.98 -27.88
C ASP A 254 21.30 4.83 -27.53
N LYS A 255 20.07 5.09 -27.06
CA LYS A 255 19.12 4.05 -26.66
C LYS A 255 18.11 3.74 -27.78
N ASP A 256 17.70 2.47 -27.85
CA ASP A 256 16.68 2.01 -28.80
C ASP A 256 15.39 2.83 -28.67
N ALA A 257 14.97 3.43 -29.80
CA ALA A 257 13.74 4.23 -29.92
C ALA A 257 12.49 3.52 -29.35
N LYS A 258 12.44 2.19 -29.51
CA LYS A 258 11.33 1.34 -29.04
C LYS A 258 11.22 1.25 -27.51
N LYS A 259 12.31 1.50 -26.77
CA LYS A 259 12.28 1.50 -25.28
C LYS A 259 11.65 2.76 -24.69
N PHE A 260 11.35 3.76 -25.53
CA PHE A 260 10.77 5.03 -25.10
C PHE A 260 9.27 5.13 -25.33
N LEU A 261 8.68 4.14 -25.99
CA LEU A 261 7.23 4.06 -26.09
C LEU A 261 6.64 3.81 -24.69
N PRO A 262 5.44 4.35 -24.40
CA PRO A 262 4.73 4.05 -23.16
C PRO A 262 4.63 2.53 -23.00
N TYR A 263 4.92 2.05 -21.79
CA TYR A 263 4.85 0.62 -21.48
C TYR A 263 3.52 0.33 -20.79
N LEU A 264 2.56 -0.21 -21.54
CA LEU A 264 1.25 -0.64 -21.05
C LEU A 264 0.60 0.45 -20.17
N CYS A 265 0.31 0.13 -18.91
CA CYS A 265 -0.41 0.99 -17.99
C CYS A 265 0.53 1.81 -17.08
N THR A 266 1.80 1.98 -17.46
CA THR A 266 2.77 2.71 -16.64
C THR A 266 2.29 4.12 -16.35
N GLY A 267 2.13 4.46 -15.07
CA GLY A 267 1.72 5.79 -14.62
C GLY A 267 0.21 6.04 -14.64
N TYR A 268 -0.60 5.10 -15.15
CA TYR A 268 -2.06 5.22 -15.19
C TYR A 268 -2.75 4.74 -13.92
N ASP A 269 -3.95 5.26 -13.68
CA ASP A 269 -4.84 4.79 -12.63
C ASP A 269 -5.95 3.93 -13.25
N ILE A 270 -6.36 2.87 -12.56
CA ILE A 270 -7.48 2.02 -12.98
C ILE A 270 -8.59 2.03 -11.92
N TYR A 271 -9.83 2.18 -12.38
CA TYR A 271 -11.05 2.13 -11.58
C TYR A 271 -11.83 0.87 -11.95
N ILE A 272 -12.16 0.02 -10.96
CA ILE A 272 -12.73 -1.31 -11.19
C ILE A 272 -14.00 -1.44 -10.34
N SER A 273 -15.10 -1.88 -10.93
CA SER A 273 -16.37 -2.01 -10.19
C SER A 273 -16.30 -3.01 -9.03
N ARG A 274 -15.47 -4.05 -9.18
CA ARG A 274 -15.30 -5.12 -8.20
C ARG A 274 -13.83 -5.49 -8.04
N GLU A 275 -13.42 -5.80 -6.82
CA GLU A 275 -12.04 -6.12 -6.45
C GLU A 275 -11.48 -7.24 -7.35
N PRO A 276 -10.30 -7.02 -7.98
CA PRO A 276 -9.73 -7.96 -8.92
C PRO A 276 -9.24 -9.23 -8.24
N CYS A 277 -9.39 -10.37 -8.94
CA CYS A 277 -8.78 -11.63 -8.53
C CYS A 277 -7.25 -11.62 -8.69
N VAL A 278 -6.58 -12.67 -8.19
CA VAL A 278 -5.11 -12.81 -8.23
C VAL A 278 -4.54 -12.63 -9.64
N MET A 279 -5.16 -13.22 -10.66
CA MET A 279 -4.72 -13.08 -12.05
C MET A 279 -4.74 -11.60 -12.50
N CYS A 280 -5.86 -10.91 -12.27
CA CYS A 280 -6.01 -9.52 -12.65
C CYS A 280 -5.08 -8.59 -11.85
N ALA A 281 -4.93 -8.84 -10.55
CA ALA A 281 -4.01 -8.10 -9.70
C ALA A 281 -2.55 -8.27 -10.16
N MET A 282 -2.13 -9.50 -10.51
CA MET A 282 -0.79 -9.75 -11.03
C MET A 282 -0.57 -9.13 -12.42
N ALA A 283 -1.60 -9.11 -13.27
CA ALA A 283 -1.53 -8.43 -14.56
C ALA A 283 -1.27 -6.92 -14.39
N LEU A 284 -1.83 -6.30 -13.35
CA LEU A 284 -1.60 -4.90 -13.00
C LEU A 284 -0.16 -4.62 -12.51
N VAL A 285 0.45 -5.59 -11.80
CA VAL A 285 1.88 -5.55 -11.48
C VAL A 285 2.71 -5.55 -12.77
N HIS A 286 2.41 -6.47 -13.70
CA HIS A 286 3.13 -6.61 -14.97
C HIS A 286 2.92 -5.42 -15.93
N SER A 287 1.78 -4.74 -15.85
CA SER A 287 1.48 -3.55 -16.64
C SER A 287 1.95 -2.25 -15.98
N ARG A 288 2.56 -2.32 -14.80
CA ARG A 288 3.13 -1.18 -14.05
C ARG A 288 2.10 -0.10 -13.70
N ILE A 289 0.85 -0.51 -13.41
CA ILE A 289 -0.20 0.44 -13.00
C ILE A 289 0.27 1.30 -11.83
N ARG A 290 -0.17 2.56 -11.76
CA ARG A 290 0.18 3.46 -10.66
C ARG A 290 -0.71 3.27 -9.45
N ARG A 291 -2.04 3.29 -9.66
CA ARG A 291 -3.05 3.13 -8.61
C ARG A 291 -4.22 2.29 -9.08
N VAL A 292 -4.82 1.58 -8.13
CA VAL A 292 -6.05 0.81 -8.33
C VAL A 292 -7.12 1.31 -7.38
N PHE A 293 -8.27 1.67 -7.94
CA PHE A 293 -9.47 1.99 -7.20
C PHE A 293 -10.49 0.89 -7.45
N TYR A 294 -11.11 0.33 -6.41
CA TYR A 294 -12.22 -0.61 -6.58
C TYR A 294 -13.43 -0.26 -5.73
N ALA A 295 -14.64 -0.51 -6.23
CA ALA A 295 -15.88 -0.23 -5.50
C ALA A 295 -16.22 -1.33 -4.49
N HIS A 296 -16.46 -2.55 -4.96
CA HIS A 296 -16.94 -3.64 -4.12
C HIS A 296 -15.86 -4.70 -3.86
N PRO A 297 -15.71 -5.22 -2.62
CA PRO A 297 -14.87 -6.38 -2.38
C PRO A 297 -15.40 -7.61 -3.13
N SER A 298 -14.55 -8.62 -3.36
CA SER A 298 -14.96 -9.87 -4.00
C SER A 298 -14.44 -11.09 -3.23
N PRO A 299 -15.18 -12.23 -3.21
CA PRO A 299 -14.74 -13.42 -2.48
C PRO A 299 -13.37 -13.96 -2.91
N HIS A 300 -12.97 -13.68 -4.15
CA HIS A 300 -11.69 -14.06 -4.74
C HIS A 300 -10.73 -12.88 -4.90
N GLY A 301 -11.01 -11.77 -4.22
CA GLY A 301 -10.28 -10.51 -4.33
C GLY A 301 -8.87 -10.61 -3.76
N ALA A 302 -7.89 -10.10 -4.51
CA ALA A 302 -6.47 -10.24 -4.19
C ALA A 302 -5.80 -8.94 -3.74
N LEU A 303 -6.58 -7.88 -3.50
CA LEU A 303 -6.05 -6.59 -3.07
C LEU A 303 -6.42 -6.22 -1.65
N GLY A 304 -7.38 -6.89 -1.03
CA GLY A 304 -7.73 -6.71 0.38
C GLY A 304 -8.57 -7.83 0.98
N THR A 305 -9.25 -8.65 0.16
CA THR A 305 -10.12 -9.74 0.68
C THR A 305 -9.34 -11.00 1.06
N GLN A 306 -8.73 -11.69 0.10
CA GLN A 306 -7.98 -12.94 0.37
C GLN A 306 -6.51 -12.68 0.68
N CYS A 307 -5.92 -11.71 -0.01
CA CYS A 307 -4.54 -11.30 0.16
C CYS A 307 -4.37 -9.83 -0.25
N ARG A 308 -3.17 -9.30 -0.03
CA ARG A 308 -2.77 -7.95 -0.45
C ARG A 308 -1.58 -8.07 -1.41
N LEU A 309 -1.85 -8.56 -2.63
CA LEU A 309 -0.80 -8.87 -3.60
C LEU A 309 0.11 -7.66 -3.87
N HIS A 310 -0.45 -6.45 -3.89
CA HIS A 310 0.28 -5.20 -4.12
C HIS A 310 1.30 -4.84 -3.03
N LEU A 311 1.23 -5.48 -1.86
CA LEU A 311 2.17 -5.28 -0.74
C LEU A 311 3.23 -6.38 -0.63
N GLN A 312 3.25 -7.35 -1.55
CA GLN A 312 4.17 -8.48 -1.45
C GLN A 312 5.61 -8.08 -1.79
N ASP A 313 6.52 -8.14 -0.80
CA ASP A 313 7.92 -7.69 -0.91
C ASP A 313 8.72 -8.29 -2.08
N GLY A 314 8.38 -9.52 -2.51
CA GLY A 314 9.06 -10.22 -3.60
C GLY A 314 8.73 -9.70 -5.01
N LEU A 315 7.82 -8.72 -5.14
CA LEU A 315 7.41 -8.17 -6.43
C LEU A 315 8.29 -6.99 -6.84
N ASN A 316 8.56 -6.89 -8.15
CA ASN A 316 9.42 -5.83 -8.70
C ASN A 316 8.68 -4.50 -8.91
N HIS A 317 7.36 -4.46 -8.72
CA HIS A 317 6.52 -3.28 -8.88
C HIS A 317 5.39 -3.30 -7.86
N HIS A 318 5.15 -2.14 -7.25
CA HIS A 318 4.08 -1.93 -6.27
C HIS A 318 3.21 -0.77 -6.71
N TYR A 319 1.93 -0.82 -6.33
CA TYR A 319 0.96 0.21 -6.65
C TYR A 319 0.03 0.46 -5.45
N GLU A 320 -0.47 1.68 -5.36
CA GLU A 320 -1.38 2.07 -4.28
C GLU A 320 -2.79 1.55 -4.59
N VAL A 321 -3.49 1.06 -3.58
CA VAL A 321 -4.84 0.52 -3.72
C VAL A 321 -5.80 1.25 -2.80
N PHE A 322 -6.97 1.58 -3.34
CA PHE A 322 -8.03 2.25 -2.60
C PHE A 322 -9.39 1.58 -2.87
N ARG A 323 -10.17 1.38 -1.81
CA ARG A 323 -11.58 1.05 -1.91
C ARG A 323 -12.41 2.32 -1.92
N VAL A 324 -13.33 2.46 -2.87
CA VAL A 324 -14.18 3.64 -3.03
C VAL A 324 -15.61 3.28 -2.66
N GLU A 325 -16.17 4.01 -1.70
CA GLU A 325 -17.57 3.94 -1.33
C GLU A 325 -18.28 5.20 -1.85
N LEU A 326 -19.16 5.00 -2.83
CA LEU A 326 -20.03 6.06 -3.33
C LEU A 326 -21.20 6.20 -2.36
N ASN A 327 -21.46 7.40 -1.85
CA ASN A 327 -22.56 7.59 -0.90
C ASN A 327 -23.92 7.29 -1.56
N ALA A 328 -24.78 6.62 -0.79
CA ALA A 328 -26.04 5.99 -1.19
C ALA A 328 -27.20 6.97 -1.54
N ALA A 329 -26.94 8.09 -2.22
CA ALA A 329 -28.00 8.74 -3.01
C ALA A 329 -28.32 7.95 -4.30
N ALA A 330 -27.56 6.88 -4.58
CA ALA A 330 -27.69 6.03 -5.77
C ALA A 330 -27.81 4.53 -5.46
N GLU A 331 -28.12 4.13 -4.21
CA GLU A 331 -28.41 2.73 -3.85
C GLU A 331 -29.91 2.41 -3.96
N ASN A 332 -30.50 2.58 -5.15
CA ASN A 332 -31.75 1.89 -5.51
C ASN A 332 -31.46 0.68 -6.42
N CYS A 333 -30.40 -0.06 -6.08
CA CYS A 333 -30.13 -1.40 -6.60
C CYS A 333 -29.77 -2.33 -5.44
N LYS A 334 -30.63 -2.38 -4.41
CA LYS A 334 -30.70 -3.53 -3.52
C LYS A 334 -31.73 -4.51 -4.09
N GLN A 335 -31.25 -5.74 -4.26
CA GLN A 335 -31.98 -6.99 -4.44
C GLN A 335 -33.44 -6.89 -4.93
N SER A 336 -33.64 -7.19 -6.21
CA SER A 336 -34.86 -7.87 -6.66
C SER A 336 -34.46 -9.18 -7.35
N GLY A 337 -34.73 -10.30 -6.66
CA GLY A 337 -35.03 -11.59 -7.29
C GLY A 337 -33.89 -12.60 -7.42
N CYS A 338 -33.45 -13.19 -6.30
CA CYS A 338 -33.06 -14.60 -6.27
C CYS A 338 -33.72 -15.22 -5.04
N ASP A 339 -34.96 -15.68 -5.24
CA ASP A 339 -35.64 -16.70 -4.45
C ASP A 339 -36.75 -17.28 -5.34
N SER A 340 -36.40 -18.32 -6.11
CA SER A 340 -37.26 -19.39 -6.64
C SER A 340 -36.37 -20.51 -7.18
#